data_AF-A0A7Y5DHH3-F1
#
_entry.id   AF-A0A7Y5DHH3-F1
#
_cell.length_a   1.000
_cell.length_b   1.000
_cell.length_c   1.000
_cell.angle_alpha   90.00
_cell.angle_beta   90.00
_cell.angle_gamma   90.00
#
_symmetry.space_group_name_H-M   'P 1'
#
loop_
_entity.id
_entity.type
_entity.pdbx_description
1 polymer ?
#
loop_
_entity_poly.entity_id
_entity_poly.type
_entity_poly.pdbx_seq_one_letter_code
_entity_poly.pdbx_strand_id
1 'polypeptide(L)'
;MPKLSNPVYAEKVKKLSKVESERLLSRMSGKLPRRLEKDKLSRDEALALQMELEDEQLQEWRKMMATLNKKSESKEKPKAKETEKIAAVIKDKAAEKTPKSAKTKEKSKK
;
A
#
# COMPACT_ATOMS: atom_id res chain seq x y z
N MET A 1 26.93 6.73 28.43
CA MET A 1 25.48 6.44 28.41
C MET A 1 24.98 6.65 26.99
N PRO A 2 24.59 5.61 26.24
CA PRO A 2 24.14 5.80 24.87
C PRO A 2 22.71 6.37 24.90
N LYS A 3 22.60 7.70 24.72
CA LYS A 3 21.34 8.41 24.47
C LYS A 3 20.89 8.08 23.06
N LEU A 4 20.01 7.09 22.85
CA LEU A 4 19.58 6.75 21.49
C LEU A 4 18.10 6.37 21.35
N SER A 5 17.25 6.63 22.34
CA SER A 5 15.80 6.50 22.15
C SER A 5 15.12 7.81 22.52
N ASN A 6 14.20 8.25 21.65
CA ASN A 6 13.34 9.38 21.93
C ASN A 6 12.55 9.11 23.23
N PRO A 7 12.49 10.06 24.19
CA PRO A 7 11.84 9.84 25.49
C PRO A 7 10.39 9.40 25.37
N VAL A 8 9.71 9.78 24.27
CA VAL A 8 8.33 9.36 23.98
C VAL A 8 8.21 7.84 23.86
N TYR A 9 9.15 7.16 23.22
CA TYR A 9 9.11 5.69 23.09
C TYR A 9 9.50 5.01 24.40
N ALA A 10 10.43 5.59 25.18
CA ALA A 10 10.75 5.08 26.51
C ALA A 10 9.52 5.07 27.44
N GLU A 11 8.67 6.11 27.38
CA GLU A 11 7.41 6.13 28.13
C GLU A 11 6.39 5.12 27.61
N LYS A 12 6.32 4.92 26.30
CA LYS A 12 5.43 3.90 25.70
C LYS A 12 5.84 2.50 26.15
N VAL A 13 7.15 2.20 26.17
CA VAL A 13 7.66 0.91 26.63
C VAL A 13 7.29 0.61 28.08
N LYS A 14 7.35 1.62 28.96
CA LYS A 14 6.93 1.48 30.36
C LYS A 14 5.43 1.16 30.53
N LYS A 15 4.61 1.52 29.54
CA LYS A 15 3.16 1.24 29.54
C LYS A 15 2.81 -0.12 28.92
N LEU A 16 3.77 -0.78 28.25
CA LEU A 16 3.54 -2.09 27.65
C LEU A 16 3.38 -3.17 28.72
N SER A 17 2.42 -4.05 28.52
CA SER A 17 2.32 -5.28 29.29
C SER A 17 3.48 -6.23 28.98
N LYS A 18 3.73 -7.18 29.88
CA LYS A 18 4.81 -8.16 29.71
C LYS A 18 4.67 -8.95 28.39
N VAL A 19 3.45 -9.34 28.04
CA VAL A 19 3.11 -10.05 26.80
C VAL A 19 3.40 -9.19 25.56
N GLU A 20 3.02 -7.91 25.58
CA GLU A 20 3.28 -7.01 24.47
C GLU A 20 4.78 -6.74 24.30
N SER A 21 5.50 -6.60 25.40
CA SER A 21 6.95 -6.43 25.37
C SER A 21 7.66 -7.66 24.77
N GLU A 22 7.22 -8.88 25.10
CA GLU A 22 7.77 -10.12 24.54
C GLU A 22 7.42 -10.28 23.06
N ARG A 23 6.20 -9.93 22.68
CA ARG A 23 5.78 -9.89 21.28
C ARG A 23 6.63 -8.90 20.48
N LEU A 24 6.94 -7.73 21.05
CA LEU A 24 7.78 -6.71 20.43
C LEU A 24 9.25 -7.17 20.34
N LEU A 25 9.79 -7.81 21.38
CA LEU A 25 11.11 -8.44 21.34
C LEU A 25 11.19 -9.53 20.26
N SER A 26 10.14 -10.33 20.09
CA SER A 26 10.11 -11.39 19.07
C SER A 26 10.07 -10.84 17.64
N ARG A 27 9.66 -9.57 17.46
CA ARG A 27 9.69 -8.86 16.18
C ARG A 27 10.98 -8.08 15.95
N MET A 28 11.80 -7.88 16.98
CA MET A 28 13.06 -7.16 16.83
C MET A 28 13.91 -7.82 15.75
N SER A 29 14.39 -6.99 14.82
CA SER A 29 15.17 -7.45 13.68
C SER A 29 16.53 -6.78 13.62
N GLY A 30 17.41 -7.30 12.77
CA GLY A 30 18.72 -6.71 12.51
C GLY A 30 19.70 -6.83 13.68
N LYS A 31 20.26 -5.70 14.11
CA LYS A 31 21.38 -5.65 15.07
C LYS A 31 20.93 -5.45 16.52
N LEU A 32 19.66 -5.13 16.77
CA LEU A 32 19.17 -4.87 18.12
C LEU A 32 19.17 -6.14 19.01
N PRO A 33 18.68 -7.31 18.57
CA PRO A 33 18.70 -8.53 19.41
C PRO A 33 20.11 -8.91 19.85
N ARG A 34 21.07 -8.85 18.92
CA ARG A 34 22.49 -9.12 19.22
C ARG A 34 23.13 -8.09 20.15
N ARG A 35 22.60 -6.88 20.25
CA ARG A 35 23.09 -5.84 21.18
C ARG A 35 22.51 -6.04 22.58
N LEU A 36 21.23 -6.48 22.65
CA LEU A 36 20.57 -6.87 23.89
C LEU A 36 21.26 -8.09 24.52
N GLU A 37 21.54 -9.13 23.75
CA GLU A 37 22.25 -10.34 24.21
C GLU A 37 23.68 -10.08 24.72
N LYS A 38 24.31 -8.99 24.28
CA LYS A 38 25.67 -8.61 24.68
C LYS A 38 25.69 -7.65 25.88
N ASP A 39 24.56 -7.46 26.55
CA ASP A 39 24.34 -6.49 27.64
C ASP A 39 24.79 -5.06 27.29
N LYS A 40 24.81 -4.72 25.99
CA LYS A 40 25.18 -3.38 25.53
C LYS A 40 24.01 -2.40 25.57
N LEU A 41 22.80 -2.91 25.80
CA LEU A 41 21.53 -2.19 25.81
C LEU A 41 20.61 -2.82 26.85
N SER A 42 19.89 -2.00 27.61
CA SER A 42 18.80 -2.51 28.45
C SER A 42 17.63 -2.98 27.58
N ARG A 43 16.82 -3.91 28.11
CA ARG A 43 15.60 -4.39 27.46
C ARG A 43 14.68 -3.23 27.07
N ASP A 44 14.49 -2.27 27.96
CA ASP A 44 13.61 -1.12 27.72
C ASP A 44 14.15 -0.20 26.63
N GLU A 45 15.47 0.00 26.58
CA GLU A 45 16.14 0.80 25.56
C GLU A 45 16.06 0.11 24.18
N ALA A 46 16.23 -1.21 24.14
CA ALA A 46 16.09 -2.00 22.92
C ALA A 46 14.67 -1.95 22.37
N LEU A 47 13.66 -2.04 23.25
CA LEU A 47 12.27 -1.92 22.86
C LEU A 47 11.93 -0.51 22.35
N ALA A 48 12.44 0.54 23.01
CA ALA A 48 12.18 1.91 22.60
C ALA A 48 12.78 2.20 21.23
N LEU A 49 14.02 1.74 20.99
CA LEU A 49 14.68 1.81 19.68
C LEU A 49 13.95 1.02 18.59
N GLN A 50 13.42 -0.16 18.92
CA GLN A 50 12.64 -0.95 17.97
C GLN A 50 11.37 -0.20 17.55
N MET A 51 10.64 0.40 18.49
CA MET A 51 9.42 1.17 18.18
C MET A 51 9.72 2.39 17.32
N GLU A 52 10.82 3.10 17.61
CA GLU A 52 11.25 4.26 16.84
C GLU A 52 11.56 3.88 15.38
N LEU A 53 12.32 2.80 15.19
CA LEU A 53 12.68 2.30 13.86
C LEU A 53 11.46 1.79 13.07
N GLU A 54 10.55 1.08 13.73
CA GLU A 54 9.29 0.63 13.11
C GLU A 54 8.41 1.83 12.68
N ASP A 55 8.30 2.86 13.52
CA ASP A 55 7.53 4.07 13.18
C ASP A 55 8.16 4.84 12.00
N GLU A 56 9.49 4.98 11.96
CA GLU A 56 10.20 5.59 10.81
C GLU A 56 9.93 4.82 9.51
N GLN A 57 10.10 3.50 9.54
CA GLN A 57 9.86 2.64 8.38
C GLN A 57 8.39 2.70 7.92
N LEU A 58 7.45 2.82 8.86
CA LEU A 58 6.03 2.94 8.58
C LEU A 58 5.69 4.32 7.99
N GLN A 59 6.34 5.39 8.44
CA GLN A 59 6.21 6.73 7.86
C GLN A 59 6.79 6.79 6.44
N GLU A 60 7.95 6.18 6.21
CA GLU A 60 8.54 6.05 4.87
C GLU A 60 7.62 5.28 3.93
N TRP A 61 7.07 4.14 4.38
CA TRP A 61 6.13 3.36 3.60
C TRP A 61 4.87 4.16 3.26
N ARG A 62 4.30 4.89 4.24
CA ARG A 62 3.14 5.78 4.01
C ARG A 62 3.46 6.86 2.97
N LYS A 63 4.64 7.47 3.04
CA LYS A 63 5.10 8.45 2.05
C LYS A 63 5.21 7.81 0.66
N MET A 64 5.84 6.65 0.55
CA MET A 64 5.94 5.93 -0.73
C MET A 64 4.56 5.59 -1.30
N MET A 65 3.65 5.04 -0.50
CA MET A 65 2.28 4.74 -0.93
C MET A 65 1.52 6.00 -1.35
N ALA A 66 1.63 7.09 -0.60
CA ALA A 66 1.04 8.37 -0.97
C ALA A 66 1.59 8.88 -2.33
N THR A 67 2.90 8.73 -2.58
CA THR A 67 3.47 9.12 -3.88
C THR A 67 2.95 8.26 -5.04
N LEU A 68 2.81 6.95 -4.83
CA LEU A 68 2.28 6.04 -5.85
C LEU A 68 0.82 6.34 -6.16
N ASN A 69 -0.02 6.52 -5.13
CA ASN A 69 -1.43 6.87 -5.28
C ASN A 69 -1.60 8.20 -6.02
N LYS A 70 -0.83 9.23 -5.67
CA LYS A 70 -0.89 10.53 -6.38
C LYS A 70 -0.47 10.41 -7.84
N LYS A 71 0.47 9.51 -8.15
CA LYS A 71 0.96 9.25 -9.51
C LYS A 71 -0.02 8.41 -10.34
N SER A 72 -0.79 7.51 -9.73
CA SER A 72 -1.88 6.79 -10.40
C SER A 72 -3.09 7.70 -10.66
N GLU A 73 -3.51 8.51 -9.69
CA GLU A 73 -4.61 9.47 -9.86
C GLU A 73 -4.31 10.53 -10.93
N SER A 74 -3.04 10.94 -11.06
CA SER A 74 -2.60 11.89 -12.08
C SER A 74 -2.59 11.30 -13.50
N LYS A 75 -2.46 9.96 -13.63
CA LYS A 75 -2.53 9.28 -14.93
C LYS A 75 -3.96 8.99 -15.38
N GLU A 76 -4.93 9.02 -14.48
CA GLU A 76 -6.35 8.76 -14.82
C GLU A 76 -7.12 10.03 -15.25
N LYS A 77 -6.55 11.23 -15.10
CA LYS A 77 -7.25 12.49 -15.40
C LYS A 77 -7.18 13.06 -16.83
N PRO A 78 -6.47 12.53 -17.85
CA PRO A 78 -6.57 13.07 -19.22
C PRO A 78 -7.27 12.14 -20.23
N LYS A 79 -8.14 11.20 -19.82
CA LYS A 79 -8.93 10.38 -20.79
C LYS A 79 -10.44 10.44 -20.68
N ALA A 80 -11.00 11.29 -19.79
CA ALA A 80 -12.45 11.46 -19.67
C ALA A 80 -13.03 12.59 -20.55
N LYS A 81 -12.21 13.36 -21.29
CA LYS A 81 -12.70 14.45 -22.17
C LYS A 81 -12.62 14.18 -23.66
N GLU A 82 -12.06 13.05 -24.09
CA GLU A 82 -11.89 12.73 -25.53
C GLU A 82 -12.86 11.65 -26.03
N THR A 83 -13.36 10.78 -25.15
CA THR A 83 -14.36 9.75 -25.51
C THR A 83 -15.74 10.32 -25.81
N GLU A 84 -16.09 11.49 -25.29
CA GLU A 84 -17.39 12.12 -25.56
C GLU A 84 -17.47 12.81 -26.93
N LYS A 85 -16.33 13.22 -27.52
CA LYS A 85 -16.30 13.83 -28.85
C LYS A 85 -16.29 12.80 -29.98
N ILE A 86 -15.76 11.60 -29.74
CA ILE A 86 -15.69 10.53 -30.76
C ILE A 86 -17.05 9.85 -30.93
N ALA A 87 -17.89 9.78 -29.87
CA ALA A 87 -19.22 9.19 -29.95
C ALA A 87 -20.24 10.03 -30.76
N ALA A 88 -20.02 11.34 -30.90
CA ALA A 88 -20.88 12.21 -31.71
C ALA A 88 -20.64 12.04 -33.22
N VAL A 89 -19.39 11.78 -33.64
CA VAL A 89 -19.02 11.69 -35.07
C VAL A 89 -19.48 10.36 -35.71
N ILE A 90 -19.73 9.32 -34.92
CA ILE A 90 -20.08 7.99 -35.45
C ILE A 90 -21.58 7.87 -35.81
N LYS A 91 -22.46 8.77 -35.33
CA LYS A 91 -23.90 8.69 -35.62
C LYS A 91 -24.32 9.19 -37.01
N ASP A 92 -23.52 10.02 -37.68
CA ASP A 92 -23.88 10.56 -39.00
C ASP A 92 -23.46 9.67 -40.18
N LYS A 93 -22.81 8.52 -39.93
CA LYS A 93 -22.37 7.59 -40.99
C LYS A 93 -23.05 6.22 -40.91
N ALA A 94 -24.30 6.18 -40.44
CA ALA A 94 -25.14 4.99 -40.40
C ALA A 94 -26.41 5.12 -41.26
N ALA A 95 -26.37 5.96 -42.31
CA ALA A 95 -27.49 6.20 -43.21
C ALA A 95 -27.10 5.98 -44.68
N GLU A 96 -26.57 4.82 -45.04
CA GLU A 96 -26.80 4.29 -46.40
C GLU A 96 -26.55 2.77 -46.44
N LYS A 97 -27.60 2.05 -46.86
CA LYS A 97 -27.61 0.70 -47.46
C LYS A 97 -27.76 -0.52 -46.54
N THR A 98 -28.96 -0.69 -45.99
CA THR A 98 -29.70 -1.97 -46.12
C THR A 98 -30.51 -1.96 -47.42
N PRO A 99 -31.01 -3.07 -48.02
CA PRO A 99 -31.21 -4.43 -47.49
C PRO A 99 -30.68 -5.52 -48.50
N LYS A 100 -30.82 -6.86 -48.38
CA LYS A 100 -31.98 -7.71 -48.06
C LYS A 100 -31.57 -9.20 -48.21
N SER A 101 -32.25 -10.08 -47.46
CA SER A 101 -32.56 -11.50 -47.78
C SER A 101 -31.45 -12.54 -47.53
N ALA A 102 -31.64 -13.74 -46.93
CA ALA A 102 -32.77 -14.47 -46.31
C ALA A 102 -32.16 -15.61 -45.47
N LYS A 103 -32.68 -15.92 -44.26
CA LYS A 103 -33.49 -17.13 -43.93
C LYS A 103 -32.87 -18.44 -44.45
N THR A 104 -32.55 -19.44 -43.63
CA THR A 104 -33.52 -20.37 -43.00
C THR A 104 -32.86 -21.25 -41.93
N LYS A 105 -33.65 -21.66 -40.93
CA LYS A 105 -33.47 -22.75 -39.95
C LYS A 105 -32.93 -24.03 -40.62
N GLU A 106 -32.22 -24.95 -39.97
CA GLU A 106 -32.84 -25.96 -39.09
C GLU A 106 -31.78 -26.88 -38.45
N LYS A 107 -32.19 -27.46 -37.32
CA LYS A 107 -31.53 -28.43 -36.45
C LYS A 107 -30.84 -29.58 -37.19
N SER A 108 -29.72 -30.05 -36.63
CA SER A 108 -29.30 -31.45 -36.77
C SER A 108 -28.62 -31.90 -35.47
N LYS A 109 -29.40 -32.56 -34.61
CA LYS A 109 -28.88 -33.49 -33.61
C LYS A 109 -29.79 -34.71 -33.63
N LYS A 110 -29.26 -35.77 -34.26
CA LYS A 110 -29.78 -37.14 -34.34
C LYS A 110 -30.93 -37.40 -35.29
#